data_AF-A0A941F250-F1
#
_entry.id   AF-A0A941F250-F1
#
_cell.length_a   1.000
_cell.length_b   1.000
_cell.length_c   1.000
_cell.angle_alpha   90.00
_cell.angle_beta   90.00
_cell.angle_gamma   90.00
#
_symmetry.space_group_name_H-M   'P 1'
#
loop_
_entity.id
_entity.type
_entity.pdbx_description
1 polymer ?
#
loop_
_entity_poly.entity_id
_entity_poly.type
_entity_poly.pdbx_seq_one_letter_code
_entity_poly.pdbx_strand_id
1 'polypeptide(L)'
;MNTTDFTHIDIREPAPIEFTFDAIGWSILLVAGVLMVLVFAMMRIRGYQKDKYRREAINTIINQQFENAEALIRTLSLVLKTVAISTYGREKVGTLSGAHWLNFLIETCPKINRYDMELVVEGTYNLELVRDMDAERQNELKSSVTYWIQYHAR
;
A
#
# COMPACT_ATOMS: atom_id res chain seq x y z
N MET A 1 37.49 -79.32 -40.91
CA MET A 1 38.31 -78.60 -39.92
C MET A 1 37.47 -77.47 -39.38
N ASN A 2 37.19 -77.47 -38.08
CA ASN A 2 36.35 -76.51 -37.37
C ASN A 2 37.25 -75.43 -36.77
N THR A 3 36.99 -74.15 -37.01
CA THR A 3 37.52 -73.05 -36.18
C THR A 3 36.51 -71.93 -36.15
N THR A 4 35.83 -71.86 -35.01
CA THR A 4 35.11 -70.71 -34.48
C THR A 4 36.01 -69.48 -34.45
N ASP A 5 35.64 -68.42 -35.15
CA ASP A 5 36.20 -67.08 -34.93
C ASP A 5 35.09 -66.17 -34.42
N PHE A 6 34.91 -66.18 -33.10
CA PHE A 6 34.12 -65.20 -32.37
C PHE A 6 35.06 -64.11 -31.84
N THR A 7 35.75 -63.40 -32.74
CA THR A 7 36.40 -62.12 -32.43
C THR A 7 35.93 -61.17 -33.53
N HIS A 8 34.90 -60.37 -33.31
CA HIS A 8 35.02 -59.05 -32.72
C HIS A 8 33.58 -58.59 -32.40
N ILE A 9 33.21 -58.55 -31.12
CA ILE A 9 32.03 -57.77 -30.73
C ILE A 9 32.47 -56.31 -30.82
N ASP A 10 32.13 -55.66 -31.93
CA ASP A 10 32.33 -54.22 -32.17
C ASP A 10 31.39 -53.45 -31.21
N ILE A 11 31.89 -53.17 -30.01
CA ILE A 11 31.17 -52.35 -29.01
C ILE A 11 31.24 -50.90 -29.51
N ARG A 12 30.25 -50.53 -30.33
CA ARG A 12 30.08 -49.15 -30.77
C ARG A 12 29.58 -48.32 -29.59
N GLU A 13 30.42 -47.43 -29.10
CA GLU A 13 30.01 -46.39 -28.18
C GLU A 13 28.89 -45.57 -28.85
N PRO A 14 27.75 -45.33 -28.15
CA PRO A 14 26.69 -44.53 -28.73
C PRO A 14 27.26 -43.15 -29.04
N ALA A 15 26.92 -42.63 -30.23
CA ALA A 15 27.33 -41.30 -30.64
C ALA A 15 27.02 -40.29 -29.51
N PRO A 16 27.94 -39.34 -29.23
CA PRO A 16 27.73 -38.37 -28.17
C PRO A 16 26.38 -37.69 -28.36
N ILE A 17 25.50 -37.83 -27.36
CA ILE A 17 24.23 -37.10 -27.32
C ILE A 17 24.58 -35.62 -27.25
N GLU A 18 24.40 -34.91 -28.36
CA GLU A 18 24.54 -33.47 -28.40
C GLU A 18 23.46 -32.87 -27.49
N PHE A 19 23.89 -32.21 -26.40
CA PHE A 19 23.00 -31.47 -25.53
C PHE A 19 22.49 -30.24 -26.29
N THR A 20 21.41 -30.42 -27.04
CA THR A 20 20.72 -29.31 -27.69
C THR A 20 19.93 -28.53 -26.64
N PHE A 21 20.15 -27.21 -26.55
CA PHE A 21 19.42 -26.31 -25.66
C PHE A 21 17.93 -26.10 -26.05
N ASP A 22 17.44 -26.81 -27.06
CA ASP A 22 16.07 -26.72 -27.59
C ASP A 22 15.06 -27.59 -26.81
N ALA A 23 15.36 -27.89 -25.54
CA ALA A 23 14.39 -28.54 -24.67
C ALA A 23 13.29 -27.52 -24.33
N ILE A 24 12.06 -27.80 -24.78
CA ILE A 24 10.82 -27.03 -24.51
C ILE A 24 10.69 -26.58 -23.04
N GLY A 25 11.27 -27.33 -22.10
CA GLY A 25 11.34 -26.99 -20.68
C GLY A 25 11.98 -25.63 -20.36
N TRP A 26 12.96 -25.17 -21.14
CA TRP A 26 13.58 -23.85 -20.95
C TRP A 26 12.63 -22.71 -21.30
N SER A 27 11.85 -22.86 -22.38
CA SER A 27 10.85 -21.87 -22.78
C SER A 27 9.76 -21.76 -21.71
N ILE A 28 9.30 -22.90 -21.17
CA ILE A 28 8.31 -22.94 -20.08
C ILE A 28 8.86 -22.26 -18.81
N LEU A 29 10.12 -22.53 -18.44
CA LEU A 29 10.79 -21.88 -17.32
C LEU A 29 10.90 -20.36 -17.51
N LEU A 30 11.24 -19.91 -18.72
CA LEU A 30 11.35 -18.49 -19.03
C LEU A 30 9.99 -17.80 -18.89
N VAL A 31 8.93 -18.38 -19.49
CA VAL A 31 7.56 -17.86 -19.40
C VAL A 31 7.08 -17.82 -17.94
N ALA A 32 7.32 -18.89 -17.17
CA ALA A 32 6.96 -18.94 -15.76
C ALA A 32 7.72 -17.88 -14.94
N GLY A 33 9.02 -17.69 -15.20
CA GLY A 33 9.82 -16.65 -14.57
C GLY A 33 9.31 -15.24 -14.86
N VAL A 34 8.99 -14.96 -16.13
CA VAL A 34 8.42 -13.65 -16.54
C VAL A 34 7.07 -13.41 -15.86
N LEU A 35 6.18 -14.42 -15.81
CA LEU A 35 4.91 -14.31 -15.11
C LEU A 35 5.10 -14.06 -13.61
N MET A 36 6.03 -14.76 -12.96
CA MET A 36 6.34 -14.55 -11.55
C MET A 36 6.84 -13.12 -11.29
N VAL A 37 7.74 -12.60 -12.14
CA VAL A 37 8.23 -11.22 -12.05
C VAL A 37 7.09 -10.22 -12.26
N LEU A 38 6.21 -10.45 -13.23
CA LEU A 38 5.04 -9.59 -13.47
C LEU A 38 4.08 -9.58 -12.29
N VAL A 39 3.74 -10.74 -11.73
CA VAL A 39 2.89 -10.84 -10.54
C VAL A 39 3.53 -10.13 -9.36
N PHE A 40 4.81 -10.36 -9.12
CA PHE A 40 5.55 -9.71 -8.04
C PHE A 40 5.62 -8.20 -8.22
N ALA A 41 5.92 -7.72 -9.44
CA ALA A 41 5.93 -6.31 -9.79
C ALA A 41 4.56 -5.68 -9.59
N MET A 42 3.47 -6.33 -10.02
CA MET A 42 2.11 -5.87 -9.80
C MET A 42 1.77 -5.78 -8.30
N MET A 43 2.12 -6.79 -7.50
CA MET A 43 1.91 -6.77 -6.06
C MET A 43 2.70 -5.62 -5.40
N ARG A 44 3.96 -5.42 -5.80
CA ARG A 44 4.81 -4.34 -5.29
C ARG A 44 4.32 -2.97 -5.72
N ILE A 45 3.87 -2.80 -6.97
CA ILE A 45 3.31 -1.55 -7.46
C ILE A 45 2.00 -1.24 -6.75
N ARG A 46 1.13 -2.23 -6.52
CA ARG A 46 -0.10 -2.06 -5.73
C ARG A 46 0.21 -1.69 -4.28
N GLY A 47 1.24 -2.28 -3.68
CA GLY A 47 1.73 -1.88 -2.35
C GLY A 47 2.32 -0.47 -2.34
N TYR A 48 3.10 -0.11 -3.36
CA TYR A 48 3.75 1.18 -3.48
C TYR A 48 2.76 2.32 -3.72
N GLN A 49 1.74 2.09 -4.56
CA GLN A 49 0.63 3.03 -4.74
C GLN A 49 -0.14 3.24 -3.43
N LYS A 50 -0.29 2.18 -2.62
CA LYS A 50 -0.89 2.32 -1.30
C LYS A 50 -0.09 3.20 -0.36
N ASP A 51 1.22 3.16 -0.45
CA ASP A 51 2.05 4.04 0.38
C ASP A 51 2.22 5.44 -0.21
N LYS A 52 2.09 5.61 -1.53
CA LYS A 52 2.22 6.92 -2.18
C LYS A 52 1.16 7.90 -1.69
N TYR A 53 -0.11 7.50 -1.65
CA TYR A 53 -1.18 8.38 -1.16
C TYR A 53 -0.99 8.74 0.32
N ARG A 54 -0.46 7.82 1.15
CA ARG A 54 -0.17 8.07 2.57
C ARG A 54 0.98 9.05 2.74
N ARG A 55 2.05 8.87 1.95
CA ARG A 55 3.21 9.77 1.95
C ARG A 55 2.82 11.17 1.50
N GLU A 56 2.04 11.29 0.43
CA GLU A 56 1.54 12.58 -0.05
C GLU A 56 0.64 13.26 0.98
N ALA A 57 -0.31 12.53 1.56
CA ALA A 57 -1.18 13.03 2.63
C ALA A 57 -0.38 13.55 3.84
N ILE A 58 0.61 12.79 4.32
CA ILE A 58 1.46 13.20 5.44
C ILE A 58 2.31 14.42 5.05
N ASN A 59 2.84 14.45 3.83
CA ASN A 59 3.63 15.56 3.32
C ASN A 59 2.82 16.87 3.30
N THR A 60 1.54 16.80 2.88
CA THR A 60 0.61 17.94 2.95
C THR A 60 0.43 18.42 4.39
N ILE A 61 0.26 17.53 5.36
CA ILE A 61 0.05 17.92 6.77
C ILE A 61 1.30 18.59 7.37
N ILE A 62 2.48 18.08 7.06
CA ILE A 62 3.74 18.51 7.70
C ILE A 62 4.29 19.78 7.06
N ASN A 63 4.32 19.84 5.72
CA ASN A 63 5.07 20.88 5.00
C ASN A 63 4.20 22.06 4.56
N GLN A 64 2.87 21.93 4.60
CA GLN A 64 1.99 23.03 4.27
C GLN A 64 1.95 24.06 5.41
N GLN A 65 2.17 25.32 5.06
CA GLN A 65 1.87 26.43 5.94
C GLN A 65 0.38 26.77 5.82
N PHE A 66 -0.29 26.87 6.97
CA PHE A 66 -1.70 27.21 7.03
C PHE A 66 -1.83 28.66 7.49
N GLU A 67 -2.59 29.46 6.75
CA GLU A 67 -2.80 30.88 7.03
C GLU A 67 -3.56 31.09 8.35
N ASN A 68 -4.44 30.15 8.69
CA ASN A 68 -5.23 30.14 9.92
C ASN A 68 -5.58 28.71 10.35
N ALA A 69 -6.09 28.56 11.57
CA ALA A 69 -6.53 27.28 12.12
C ALA A 69 -7.68 26.65 11.31
N GLU A 70 -8.52 27.47 10.67
CA GLU A 70 -9.62 26.99 9.82
C GLU A 70 -9.10 26.22 8.60
N ALA A 71 -8.11 26.78 7.90
CA ALA A 71 -7.47 26.15 6.75
C ALA A 71 -6.79 24.84 7.14
N LEU A 72 -6.17 24.80 8.32
CA LEU A 72 -5.60 23.57 8.89
C LEU A 72 -6.69 22.51 9.06
N ILE A 73 -7.76 22.79 9.79
CA ILE A 73 -8.81 21.81 10.12
C ILE A 73 -9.50 21.29 8.86
N ARG A 74 -9.82 22.16 7.91
CA ARG A 74 -10.38 21.76 6.61
C ARG A 74 -9.43 20.81 5.87
N THR A 75 -8.13 21.12 5.87
CA THR A 75 -7.13 20.26 5.21
C THR A 75 -7.00 18.91 5.92
N LEU A 76 -6.94 18.89 7.26
CA LEU A 76 -6.89 17.66 8.04
C LEU A 76 -8.11 16.76 7.77
N SER A 77 -9.31 17.35 7.80
CA SER A 77 -10.58 16.65 7.53
C SER A 77 -10.63 16.09 6.10
N LEU A 78 -10.22 16.88 5.11
CA LEU A 78 -10.14 16.46 3.70
C LEU A 78 -9.13 15.33 3.50
N VAL A 79 -7.95 15.44 4.13
CA VAL A 79 -6.90 14.41 4.05
C VAL A 79 -7.40 13.10 4.66
N LEU A 80 -7.99 13.13 5.87
CA LEU A 80 -8.57 11.94 6.51
C LEU A 80 -9.60 11.27 5.59
N LYS A 81 -10.52 12.05 5.02
CA LYS A 81 -11.57 11.52 4.14
C LYS A 81 -10.99 10.90 2.87
N THR A 82 -10.00 11.55 2.26
CA THR A 82 -9.34 11.09 1.04
C THR A 82 -8.57 9.78 1.29
N VAL A 83 -7.80 9.72 2.38
CA VAL A 83 -7.06 8.52 2.78
C VAL A 83 -8.02 7.37 3.05
N ALA A 84 -9.10 7.62 3.79
CA ALA A 84 -10.08 6.57 4.10
C ALA A 84 -10.81 6.05 2.84
N ILE A 85 -11.17 6.92 1.89
CA ILE A 85 -11.77 6.49 0.61
C ILE A 85 -10.77 5.66 -0.21
N SER A 86 -9.50 6.06 -0.23
CA SER A 86 -8.43 5.32 -0.92
C SER A 86 -8.20 3.93 -0.32
N THR A 87 -8.28 3.80 1.01
CA THR A 87 -8.04 2.52 1.71
C THR A 87 -9.25 1.59 1.71
N TYR A 88 -10.45 2.11 2.00
CA TYR A 88 -11.64 1.29 2.28
C TYR A 88 -12.73 1.39 1.20
N GLY A 89 -12.52 2.22 0.18
CA GLY A 89 -13.46 2.43 -0.91
C GLY A 89 -14.52 3.49 -0.64
N ARG A 90 -15.01 4.10 -1.72
CA ARG A 90 -16.00 5.18 -1.66
C ARG A 90 -17.37 4.72 -1.16
N GLU A 91 -17.79 3.50 -1.47
CA GLU A 91 -19.11 2.99 -1.05
C GLU A 91 -19.24 2.88 0.46
N LYS A 92 -18.17 2.44 1.14
CA LYS A 92 -18.17 2.26 2.59
C LYS A 92 -18.00 3.58 3.34
N VAL A 93 -17.10 4.45 2.87
CA VAL A 93 -16.70 5.65 3.61
C VAL A 93 -17.40 6.92 3.13
N GLY A 94 -17.77 6.99 1.86
CA GLY A 94 -18.27 8.22 1.22
C GLY A 94 -19.59 8.72 1.79
N THR A 95 -20.42 7.83 2.33
CA THR A 95 -21.72 8.15 2.96
C THR A 95 -21.60 8.52 4.44
N LEU A 96 -20.45 8.24 5.08
CA LEU A 96 -20.27 8.50 6.51
C LEU A 96 -20.05 9.98 6.79
N SER A 97 -20.83 10.56 7.70
CA SER A 97 -20.71 11.93 8.16
C SER A 97 -20.93 12.04 9.68
N GLY A 98 -20.52 13.17 10.27
CA GLY A 98 -20.70 13.46 11.70
C GLY A 98 -20.23 12.34 12.62
N ALA A 99 -21.10 11.91 13.54
CA ALA A 99 -20.82 10.86 14.51
C ALA A 99 -20.48 9.51 13.88
N HIS A 100 -21.10 9.16 12.74
CA HIS A 100 -20.82 7.88 12.07
C HIS A 100 -19.42 7.89 11.45
N TRP A 101 -19.00 9.05 10.96
CA TRP A 101 -17.64 9.24 10.48
C TRP A 101 -16.62 9.20 11.63
N LEU A 102 -16.90 9.87 12.75
CA LEU A 102 -16.03 9.82 13.92
C LEU A 102 -15.87 8.39 14.45
N ASN A 103 -16.97 7.64 14.61
CA ASN A 103 -16.91 6.27 15.11
C ASN A 103 -16.09 5.37 14.19
N PHE A 104 -16.22 5.52 12.87
CA PHE A 104 -15.37 4.80 11.91
C PHE A 104 -13.87 5.09 12.12
N LEU A 105 -13.48 6.34 12.38
CA LEU A 105 -12.08 6.71 12.65
C LEU A 105 -11.55 6.02 13.91
N ILE A 106 -12.37 5.92 14.95
CA ILE A 106 -12.01 5.26 16.22
C ILE A 106 -11.96 3.74 16.07
N GLU A 107 -12.92 3.14 15.35
CA GLU A 107 -12.94 1.70 15.10
C GLU A 107 -11.74 1.23 14.28
N THR A 108 -11.32 2.03 13.29
CA THR A 108 -10.16 1.73 12.44
C THR A 108 -8.83 1.99 13.15
N CYS A 109 -8.81 2.80 14.21
CA CYS A 109 -7.60 3.07 14.99
C CYS A 109 -7.93 3.27 16.48
N PRO A 110 -8.08 2.19 17.28
CA PRO A 110 -8.54 2.31 18.67
C PRO A 110 -7.64 3.12 19.60
N LYS A 111 -6.36 3.27 19.26
CA LYS A 111 -5.36 4.02 20.04
C LYS A 111 -5.39 5.52 19.81
N ILE A 112 -6.20 6.00 18.86
CA ILE A 112 -6.24 7.42 18.54
C ILE A 112 -7.04 8.21 19.58
N ASN A 113 -6.63 9.45 19.81
CA ASN A 113 -7.37 10.36 20.67
C ASN A 113 -8.71 10.74 20.03
N ARG A 114 -9.81 10.33 20.67
CA ARG A 114 -11.17 10.63 20.20
C ARG A 114 -11.44 12.13 20.16
N TYR A 115 -11.03 12.88 21.18
CA TYR A 115 -11.28 14.32 21.26
C TYR A 115 -10.60 15.08 20.10
N ASP A 116 -9.38 14.68 19.73
CA ASP A 116 -8.68 15.29 18.60
C ASP A 116 -9.40 15.01 17.27
N MET A 117 -9.88 13.77 17.09
CA MET A 117 -10.63 13.40 15.88
C MET A 117 -11.99 14.11 15.82
N GLU A 118 -12.67 14.21 16.96
CA GLU A 118 -13.94 14.94 17.10
C GLU A 118 -13.74 16.41 16.74
N LEU A 119 -12.71 17.06 17.29
CA LEU A 119 -12.40 18.46 16.98
C LEU A 119 -12.11 18.68 15.48
N VAL A 120 -11.42 17.75 14.81
CA VAL A 120 -11.18 17.85 13.36
C VAL A 120 -12.48 17.66 12.56
N VAL A 121 -13.35 16.74 12.98
CA VAL A 121 -14.63 16.47 12.31
C VAL A 121 -15.63 17.61 12.52
N GLU A 122 -15.82 18.04 13.76
CA GLU A 122 -16.78 19.09 14.14
C GLU A 122 -16.27 20.48 13.78
N GLY A 123 -14.96 20.73 13.92
CA GLY A 123 -14.32 21.99 13.54
C GLY A 123 -14.43 22.30 12.04
N THR A 124 -14.81 21.33 11.20
CA THR A 124 -15.17 21.58 9.80
C THR A 124 -16.49 22.36 9.67
N TYR A 125 -17.42 22.18 10.62
CA TYR A 125 -18.76 22.78 10.63
C TYR A 125 -18.86 23.95 11.61
N ASN A 126 -18.14 23.90 12.73
CA ASN A 126 -18.11 24.94 13.75
C ASN A 126 -16.68 25.47 13.93
N LEU A 127 -16.33 26.48 13.14
CA LEU A 127 -14.99 27.06 13.10
C LEU A 127 -14.64 27.87 14.37
N GLU A 128 -15.66 28.27 15.16
CA GLU A 128 -15.42 28.97 16.43
C GLU A 128 -14.67 28.09 17.44
N LEU A 129 -14.82 26.76 17.36
CA LEU A 129 -14.14 25.80 18.23
C LEU A 129 -12.62 25.77 18.04
N VAL A 130 -12.14 26.26 16.89
CA VAL A 130 -10.73 26.11 16.46
C VAL A 130 -10.05 27.44 16.20
N ARG A 131 -10.81 28.55 16.20
CA ARG A 131 -10.32 29.89 15.85
C ARG A 131 -9.13 30.35 16.68
N ASP A 132 -9.19 30.08 17.99
CA ASP A 132 -8.22 30.58 18.97
C ASP A 132 -7.18 29.51 19.35
N MET A 133 -7.00 28.47 18.52
CA MET A 133 -5.99 27.42 18.74
C MET A 133 -4.57 27.95 18.53
N ASP A 134 -3.73 27.77 19.54
CA ASP A 134 -2.30 28.04 19.46
C ASP A 134 -1.55 27.02 18.57
N ALA A 135 -0.28 27.33 18.31
CA ALA A 135 0.57 26.49 17.45
C ALA A 135 0.84 25.10 18.05
N GLU A 136 0.85 24.98 19.38
CA GLU A 136 1.07 23.70 20.07
C GLU A 136 -0.11 22.76 19.80
N ARG A 137 -1.34 23.23 20.03
CA ARG A 137 -2.56 22.46 19.78
C ARG A 137 -2.73 22.11 18.31
N GLN A 138 -2.35 23.02 17.40
CA GLN A 138 -2.33 22.73 15.97
C GLN A 138 -1.38 21.57 15.64
N ASN A 139 -0.18 21.54 16.23
CA ASN A 139 0.79 20.47 16.02
C ASN A 139 0.33 19.14 16.63
N GLU A 140 -0.33 19.17 17.78
CA GLU A 140 -0.96 17.98 18.37
C GLU A 140 -2.00 17.37 17.41
N LEU A 141 -2.91 18.18 16.86
CA LEU A 141 -3.89 17.68 15.88
C LEU A 141 -3.23 17.11 14.63
N LYS A 142 -2.21 17.80 14.09
CA LYS A 142 -1.43 17.27 12.96
C LYS A 142 -0.81 15.92 13.30
N SER A 143 -0.28 15.75 14.51
CA SER A 143 0.32 14.50 14.96
C SER A 143 -0.71 13.38 15.09
N SER A 144 -1.88 13.66 15.67
CA SER A 144 -2.98 12.71 15.84
C SER A 144 -3.52 12.24 14.48
N VAL A 145 -3.72 13.15 13.53
CA VAL A 145 -4.14 12.79 12.15
C VAL A 145 -3.07 12.00 11.42
N THR A 146 -1.80 12.41 11.55
CA THR A 146 -0.67 11.67 10.97
C THR A 146 -0.58 10.24 11.51
N TYR A 147 -0.81 10.08 12.82
CA TYR A 147 -0.87 8.77 13.47
C TYR A 147 -1.98 7.89 12.88
N TRP A 148 -3.19 8.44 12.70
CA TRP A 148 -4.27 7.70 12.04
C TRP A 148 -3.85 7.19 10.66
N ILE A 149 -3.30 8.08 9.82
CA ILE A 149 -2.86 7.74 8.45
C ILE A 149 -1.80 6.63 8.47
N GLN A 150 -0.97 6.56 9.50
CA GLN A 150 0.08 5.55 9.66
C GLN A 150 -0.42 4.18 10.19
N TYR A 151 -1.52 4.14 10.95
CA TYR A 151 -1.92 2.94 11.68
C TYR A 151 -3.34 2.42 11.41
N HIS A 152 -4.19 3.14 10.66
CA HIS A 152 -5.58 2.72 10.40
C HIS A 152 -5.74 1.40 9.64
N ALA A 153 -4.78 1.04 8.78
CA ALA A 153 -4.85 -0.11 7.89
C ALA A 153 -3.95 -1.29 8.31
N ARG A 154 -3.56 -1.36 9.59
CA ARG A 154 -2.73 -2.45 10.13
C ARG A 154 -3.55 -3.59 10.70
#